data_AF-A0A1E4T3D0-F1
#
_entry.id   AF-A0A1E4T3D0-F1
#
_cell.length_a   1.000
_cell.length_b   1.000
_cell.length_c   1.000
_cell.angle_alpha   90.00
_cell.angle_beta   90.00
_cell.angle_gamma   90.00
#
_symmetry.space_group_name_H-M   'P 1'
#
loop_
_entity.id
_entity.type
_entity.pdbx_description
1 polymer ?
#
loop_
_entity_poly.entity_id
_entity_poly.type
_entity_poly.pdbx_seq_one_letter_code
_entity_poly.pdbx_strand_id
1 'polypeptide(L)'
;MASRRSSSFESHELLDTNHNPHVKSNIPKPVILRGLVCILGACLAALLLLIFSIVHFNSFPKKSLHYSSDLTRNILVKKIHSHNDYWRDRPLYTALSYGVQSVEADVWYLPEQSKTDTLYVGHSLASLTDERTFQRLYIDPLSNILSRTNPDSKFMSLSNHVNGVFDTDSYATLYLFVDFKTDGDALWPHVYNALEPLRSKGYLTYFDEDEETWHNGPITVIGTGNTPYKKVSELRKRDFFFDSPLENLNASYPSTIGPIASCALGKLVGEVKEISGLDDSQYQKLRKLVDDAHSKDILTRVWDTPWWPKIKQQNIWREILRAGSDFLNADDLEYASEFM
;
A
#
# COMPACT_ATOMS: atom_id res chain seq x y z
N MET A 1 -74.89 31.24 37.70
CA MET A 1 -74.43 31.92 38.93
C MET A 1 -73.75 30.90 39.81
N ALA A 2 -72.63 31.28 40.42
CA ALA A 2 -71.79 30.43 41.24
C ALA A 2 -72.48 29.91 42.51
N SER A 3 -71.98 28.76 42.98
CA SER A 3 -71.76 28.40 44.40
C SER A 3 -72.99 28.19 45.30
N ARG A 4 -73.05 27.03 45.99
CA ARG A 4 -72.85 26.93 47.46
C ARG A 4 -73.29 25.58 48.05
N ARG A 5 -72.39 25.06 48.89
CA ARG A 5 -72.52 24.39 50.21
C ARG A 5 -73.75 23.51 50.61
N SER A 6 -73.35 22.36 51.15
CA SER A 6 -73.66 21.71 52.45
C SER A 6 -74.94 20.88 52.67
N SER A 7 -74.69 19.59 52.98
CA SER A 7 -75.29 18.68 53.99
C SER A 7 -76.74 18.90 54.44
N SER A 8 -77.59 17.87 54.56
CA SER A 8 -77.52 16.77 55.55
C SER A 8 -78.85 15.99 55.51
N PHE A 9 -78.89 14.74 55.97
CA PHE A 9 -79.69 14.25 57.13
C PHE A 9 -79.90 12.73 57.13
N GLU A 10 -79.81 12.17 58.33
CA GLU A 10 -80.16 10.79 58.72
C GLU A 10 -81.67 10.55 58.78
N SER A 11 -82.11 9.30 58.59
CA SER A 11 -82.56 8.40 59.69
C SER A 11 -83.26 7.13 59.18
N HIS A 12 -82.96 6.00 59.85
CA HIS A 12 -83.70 4.72 60.10
C HIS A 12 -84.49 4.03 58.95
N GLU A 13 -84.58 2.70 58.82
CA GLU A 13 -84.98 1.66 59.79
C GLU A 13 -84.72 0.24 59.23
N LEU A 14 -84.82 -0.79 60.09
CA LEU A 14 -84.48 -2.21 59.93
C LEU A 14 -85.55 -3.09 59.26
N LEU A 15 -85.16 -4.18 58.57
CA LEU A 15 -85.48 -5.60 58.91
C LEU A 15 -85.08 -6.61 57.80
N ASP A 16 -84.14 -7.48 58.18
CA ASP A 16 -83.96 -8.93 57.96
C ASP A 16 -84.11 -9.63 56.57
N THR A 17 -83.01 -10.24 56.09
CA THR A 17 -82.89 -11.67 55.70
C THR A 17 -81.41 -12.04 55.46
N ASN A 18 -80.98 -13.21 55.94
CA ASN A 18 -79.68 -13.86 55.65
C ASN A 18 -79.78 -15.33 56.10
N HIS A 19 -79.05 -16.34 55.62
CA HIS A 19 -78.11 -16.54 54.51
C HIS A 19 -77.80 -18.05 54.49
N ASN A 20 -77.33 -18.58 53.36
CA ASN A 20 -76.06 -19.33 53.22
C ASN A 20 -76.13 -20.39 52.08
N PRO A 21 -75.14 -20.41 51.17
CA PRO A 21 -74.67 -21.68 50.65
C PRO A 21 -73.13 -21.85 50.58
N HIS A 22 -72.72 -23.06 50.95
CA HIS A 22 -71.67 -23.93 50.38
C HIS A 22 -70.32 -23.36 49.88
N VAL A 23 -69.27 -23.80 50.57
CA VAL A 23 -67.86 -23.82 50.12
C VAL A 23 -67.57 -25.13 49.37
N LYS A 24 -67.08 -25.03 48.12
CA LYS A 24 -66.27 -26.07 47.46
C LYS A 24 -65.12 -25.41 46.69
N SER A 25 -63.95 -26.05 46.83
CA SER A 25 -62.60 -25.64 46.42
C SER A 25 -62.41 -25.40 44.91
N ASN A 26 -61.87 -24.24 44.55
CA ASN A 26 -61.35 -23.94 43.20
C ASN A 26 -59.85 -24.27 43.13
N ILE A 27 -59.49 -25.37 42.47
CA ILE A 27 -58.14 -25.62 41.97
C ILE A 27 -58.09 -25.12 40.51
N PRO A 28 -57.27 -24.12 40.15
CA PRO A 28 -57.16 -23.69 38.76
C PRO A 28 -56.44 -24.73 37.90
N LYS A 29 -57.06 -25.11 36.76
CA LYS A 29 -56.51 -25.95 35.69
C LYS A 29 -55.50 -25.17 34.80
N PRO A 30 -54.65 -25.85 34.00
CA PRO A 30 -53.26 -25.48 33.78
C PRO A 30 -53.07 -24.48 32.62
N VAL A 31 -53.29 -23.20 32.85
CA VAL A 31 -52.93 -22.14 31.88
C VAL A 31 -51.42 -21.88 31.89
N ILE A 32 -50.79 -21.97 33.07
CA ILE A 32 -49.35 -21.72 33.26
C ILE A 32 -48.51 -22.78 32.54
N LEU A 33 -48.92 -24.06 32.57
CA LEU A 33 -48.17 -25.14 31.94
C LEU A 33 -48.21 -25.05 30.40
N ARG A 34 -49.33 -24.63 29.80
CA ARG A 34 -49.43 -24.41 28.34
C ARG A 34 -48.56 -23.22 27.90
N GLY A 35 -48.55 -22.13 28.67
CA GLY A 35 -47.69 -20.98 28.39
C GLY A 35 -46.20 -21.33 28.45
N LEU A 36 -45.79 -22.11 29.47
CA LEU A 36 -44.39 -22.54 29.60
C LEU A 36 -43.96 -23.46 28.45
N VAL A 37 -44.83 -24.39 28.02
CA VAL A 37 -44.55 -25.30 26.89
C VAL A 37 -44.46 -24.53 25.56
N CYS A 38 -45.30 -23.52 25.35
CA CYS A 38 -45.21 -22.67 24.16
C CYS A 38 -43.92 -21.82 24.15
N ILE A 39 -43.52 -21.26 25.30
CA ILE A 39 -42.27 -20.48 25.42
C ILE A 39 -41.05 -21.39 25.20
N LEU A 40 -41.00 -22.57 25.84
CA LEU A 40 -39.94 -23.56 25.65
C LEU A 40 -39.87 -24.04 24.19
N GLY A 41 -41.03 -24.27 23.55
CA GLY A 41 -41.11 -24.65 22.13
C GLY A 41 -40.59 -23.54 21.21
N ALA A 42 -40.94 -22.28 21.47
CA ALA A 42 -40.44 -21.13 20.71
C ALA A 42 -38.93 -20.91 20.91
N CYS A 43 -38.42 -21.06 22.14
CA CYS A 43 -37.00 -20.99 22.43
C CYS A 43 -36.22 -22.13 21.76
N LEU A 44 -36.77 -23.36 21.76
CA LEU A 44 -36.15 -24.50 21.09
C LEU A 44 -36.15 -24.30 19.56
N ALA A 45 -37.23 -23.78 18.98
CA ALA A 45 -37.29 -23.46 17.56
C ALA A 45 -36.31 -22.36 17.17
N ALA A 46 -36.18 -21.30 17.98
CA ALA A 46 -35.20 -20.24 17.77
C ALA A 46 -33.76 -20.75 17.90
N LEU A 47 -33.49 -21.61 18.88
CA LEU A 47 -32.18 -22.26 19.06
C LEU A 47 -31.87 -23.19 17.89
N LEU A 48 -32.84 -23.97 17.42
CA LEU A 48 -32.69 -24.83 16.25
C LEU A 48 -32.45 -24.02 14.98
N LEU A 49 -33.14 -22.90 14.77
CA LEU A 49 -32.89 -21.98 13.67
C LEU A 49 -31.49 -21.36 13.76
N LEU A 50 -31.06 -20.94 14.95
CA LEU A 50 -29.72 -20.39 15.18
C LEU A 50 -28.63 -21.44 14.90
N ILE A 51 -28.81 -22.67 15.39
CA ILE A 51 -27.92 -23.80 15.12
C ILE A 51 -27.92 -24.11 13.63
N PHE A 52 -29.09 -24.13 12.98
CA PHE A 52 -29.20 -24.39 11.55
C PHE A 52 -28.49 -23.30 10.74
N SER A 53 -28.64 -22.03 11.11
CA SER A 53 -27.92 -20.90 10.50
C SER A 53 -26.41 -20.97 10.72
N ILE A 54 -25.94 -21.32 11.92
CA ILE A 54 -24.51 -21.48 12.23
C ILE A 54 -23.92 -22.68 11.47
N VAL A 55 -24.65 -23.80 11.41
CA VAL A 55 -24.25 -24.99 10.65
C VAL A 55 -24.23 -24.67 9.15
N HIS A 56 -25.23 -23.96 8.60
CA HIS A 56 -25.24 -23.51 7.20
C HIS A 56 -24.09 -22.54 6.90
N PHE A 57 -23.84 -21.57 7.78
CA PHE A 57 -22.75 -20.62 7.64
C PHE A 57 -21.38 -21.31 7.67
N ASN A 58 -21.20 -22.30 8.55
CA ASN A 58 -19.97 -23.09 8.65
C ASN A 58 -19.85 -24.20 7.59
N SER A 59 -20.92 -24.52 6.85
CA SER A 59 -20.89 -25.48 5.74
C SER A 59 -20.67 -24.82 4.38
N PHE A 60 -20.56 -23.48 4.32
CA PHE A 60 -19.92 -22.84 3.17
C PHE A 60 -18.45 -23.29 3.12
N PRO A 61 -18.00 -23.94 2.04
CA PRO A 61 -16.63 -24.38 1.94
C PRO A 61 -15.71 -23.16 1.90
N LYS A 62 -15.08 -22.86 3.04
CA LYS A 62 -14.08 -21.79 3.22
C LYS A 62 -12.98 -21.82 2.15
N LYS A 63 -12.71 -23.02 1.62
CA LYS A 63 -11.71 -23.30 0.57
C LYS A 63 -12.11 -22.84 -0.85
N SER A 64 -13.35 -22.42 -1.09
CA SER A 64 -13.89 -22.18 -2.45
C SER A 64 -14.15 -20.72 -2.83
N LEU A 65 -13.93 -19.78 -1.90
CA LEU A 65 -14.18 -18.34 -2.09
C LEU A 65 -12.93 -17.48 -1.86
N HIS A 66 -11.73 -18.06 -2.01
CA HIS A 66 -10.48 -17.31 -1.90
C HIS A 66 -10.37 -16.30 -3.04
N TYR A 67 -10.17 -15.03 -2.69
CA TYR A 67 -9.88 -13.97 -3.64
C TYR A 67 -8.46 -14.20 -4.17
N SER A 68 -8.31 -14.38 -5.48
CA SER A 68 -7.07 -14.90 -6.08
C SER A 68 -5.87 -13.98 -5.92
N SER A 69 -6.09 -12.68 -5.78
CA SER A 69 -5.08 -11.67 -5.48
C SER A 69 -5.38 -11.05 -4.11
N ASP A 70 -5.06 -11.72 -3.02
CA ASP A 70 -5.37 -11.21 -1.67
C ASP A 70 -4.16 -10.62 -0.93
N LEU A 71 -2.95 -10.71 -1.52
CA LEU A 71 -1.71 -10.31 -0.86
C LEU A 71 -1.71 -8.84 -0.44
N THR A 72 -2.23 -7.95 -1.28
CA THR A 72 -2.26 -6.49 -1.03
C THR A 72 -3.69 -5.96 -0.92
N ARG A 73 -4.63 -6.85 -0.59
CA ARG A 73 -6.03 -6.49 -0.38
C ARG A 73 -6.15 -5.45 0.74
N ASN A 74 -6.74 -4.30 0.40
CA ASN A 74 -6.92 -3.11 1.28
C ASN A 74 -5.66 -2.28 1.55
N ILE A 75 -4.57 -2.50 0.83
CA ILE A 75 -3.38 -1.65 0.93
C ILE A 75 -3.52 -0.51 -0.08
N LEU A 76 -3.65 0.73 0.41
CA LEU A 76 -3.67 1.92 -0.45
C LEU A 76 -2.26 2.23 -0.96
N VAL A 77 -2.14 2.55 -2.25
CA VAL A 77 -0.87 2.98 -2.85
C VAL A 77 -0.49 4.36 -2.32
N LYS A 78 0.73 4.47 -1.81
CA LYS A 78 1.33 5.69 -1.27
C LYS A 78 2.58 6.01 -2.06
N LYS A 79 2.68 7.28 -2.44
CA LYS A 79 3.81 7.88 -3.17
C LYS A 79 5.04 8.07 -2.26
N ILE A 80 5.50 6.96 -1.71
CA ILE A 80 6.69 6.84 -0.86
C ILE A 80 7.76 6.10 -1.65
N HIS A 81 9.00 6.48 -1.43
CA HIS A 81 10.18 5.76 -1.88
C HIS A 81 10.90 5.14 -0.68
N SER A 82 10.93 3.81 -0.63
CA SER A 82 11.64 2.99 0.34
C SER A 82 13.13 3.07 0.07
N HIS A 83 13.76 4.12 0.61
CA HIS A 83 15.20 4.30 0.56
C HIS A 83 15.85 3.16 1.35
N ASN A 84 16.93 2.62 0.80
CA ASN A 84 17.58 1.42 1.33
C ASN A 84 16.59 0.29 1.64
N ASP A 85 15.69 -0.06 0.71
CA ASP A 85 14.63 -1.06 0.95
C ASP A 85 15.19 -2.36 1.56
N TYR A 86 16.34 -2.76 1.06
CA TYR A 86 17.13 -3.92 1.47
C TYR A 86 17.68 -3.85 2.91
N TRP A 87 17.47 -2.81 3.71
CA TRP A 87 17.78 -2.84 5.16
C TRP A 87 16.74 -3.59 5.98
N ARG A 88 15.55 -3.81 5.43
CA ARG A 88 14.44 -4.48 6.12
C ARG A 88 14.68 -5.99 6.22
N ASP A 89 14.08 -6.61 7.24
CA ASP A 89 14.10 -8.07 7.44
C ASP A 89 13.47 -8.82 6.26
N ARG A 90 12.38 -8.26 5.72
CA ARG A 90 11.66 -8.75 4.54
C ARG A 90 11.48 -7.59 3.56
N PRO A 91 12.49 -7.22 2.74
CA PRO A 91 12.54 -6.00 1.93
C PRO A 91 11.23 -5.60 1.23
N LEU A 92 11.05 -6.02 -0.02
CA LEU A 92 9.89 -5.69 -0.84
C LEU A 92 8.55 -5.89 -0.10
N TYR A 93 8.38 -6.98 0.63
CA TYR A 93 7.13 -7.26 1.35
C TYR A 93 6.79 -6.24 2.43
N THR A 94 7.79 -5.74 3.15
CA THR A 94 7.59 -4.70 4.17
C THR A 94 7.15 -3.40 3.48
N ALA A 95 7.82 -3.00 2.38
CA ALA A 95 7.39 -1.84 1.61
C ALA A 95 5.96 -1.96 1.09
N LEU A 96 5.62 -3.09 0.45
CA LEU A 96 4.27 -3.33 -0.03
C LEU A 96 3.23 -3.32 1.10
N SER A 97 3.56 -3.84 2.28
CA SER A 97 2.63 -3.83 3.44
C SER A 97 2.23 -2.41 3.90
N TYR A 98 3.08 -1.42 3.65
CA TYR A 98 2.83 -0.02 3.95
C TYR A 98 2.28 0.79 2.77
N GLY A 99 2.01 0.13 1.63
CA GLY A 99 1.52 0.77 0.41
C GLY A 99 2.60 1.49 -0.40
N VAL A 100 3.88 1.26 -0.12
CA VAL A 100 4.98 2.02 -0.72
C VAL A 100 5.15 1.68 -2.20
N GLN A 101 5.01 2.69 -3.07
CA GLN A 101 5.03 2.52 -4.52
C GLN A 101 6.44 2.46 -5.15
N SER A 102 7.48 2.84 -4.41
CA SER A 102 8.85 2.84 -4.95
C SER A 102 9.84 2.23 -3.96
N VAL A 103 10.74 1.37 -4.44
CA VAL A 103 11.75 0.67 -3.63
C VAL A 103 13.13 0.75 -4.28
N GLU A 104 14.19 0.68 -3.49
CA GLU A 104 15.58 0.78 -3.96
C GLU A 104 16.44 -0.43 -3.57
N ALA A 105 17.27 -0.87 -4.50
CA ALA A 105 18.28 -1.90 -4.30
C ALA A 105 19.69 -1.37 -4.59
N ASP A 106 20.59 -1.45 -3.62
CA ASP A 106 22.02 -1.17 -3.80
C ASP A 106 22.73 -2.40 -4.35
N VAL A 107 23.02 -2.42 -5.66
CA VAL A 107 23.48 -3.61 -6.37
C VAL A 107 24.98 -3.59 -6.64
N TRP A 108 25.61 -4.71 -6.34
CA TRP A 108 27.03 -4.96 -6.51
C TRP A 108 27.27 -6.14 -7.44
N TYR A 109 28.21 -5.98 -8.38
CA TYR A 109 28.77 -7.10 -9.13
C TYR A 109 30.24 -7.26 -8.79
N LEU A 110 30.59 -8.43 -8.28
CA LEU A 110 31.91 -8.76 -7.76
C LEU A 110 32.42 -10.03 -8.46
N PRO A 111 32.99 -9.91 -9.69
CA PRO A 111 33.29 -11.06 -10.55
C PRO A 111 34.25 -12.05 -9.89
N GLU A 112 35.24 -11.57 -9.15
CA GLU A 112 36.22 -12.43 -8.45
C GLU A 112 35.61 -13.22 -7.28
N GLN A 113 34.48 -12.75 -6.74
CA GLN A 113 33.76 -13.35 -5.61
C GLN A 113 32.47 -14.04 -6.06
N SER A 114 32.15 -13.97 -7.35
CA SER A 114 30.89 -14.45 -7.90
C SER A 114 31.06 -15.84 -8.50
N LYS A 115 30.20 -16.77 -8.08
CA LYS A 115 30.21 -18.15 -8.60
C LYS A 115 29.48 -18.26 -9.95
N THR A 116 28.55 -17.35 -10.24
CA THR A 116 27.59 -17.44 -11.37
C THR A 116 27.06 -16.06 -11.80
N ASP A 117 27.93 -15.05 -11.95
CA ASP A 117 27.52 -13.68 -12.26
C ASP A 117 26.47 -13.08 -11.29
N THR A 118 26.48 -13.56 -10.05
CA THR A 118 25.61 -13.13 -8.95
C THR A 118 25.71 -11.64 -8.68
N LEU A 119 24.54 -11.00 -8.59
CA LEU A 119 24.36 -9.63 -8.15
C LEU A 119 24.00 -9.60 -6.66
N TYR A 120 24.88 -9.04 -5.83
CA TYR A 120 24.67 -8.91 -4.39
C TYR A 120 23.98 -7.59 -4.06
N VAL A 121 23.29 -7.54 -2.92
CA VAL A 121 22.58 -6.34 -2.46
C VAL A 121 23.02 -5.95 -1.06
N GLY A 122 23.41 -4.69 -0.89
CA GLY A 122 23.76 -4.12 0.41
C GLY A 122 24.35 -2.72 0.32
N HIS A 123 24.40 -2.00 1.44
CA HIS A 123 24.87 -0.61 1.48
C HIS A 123 26.39 -0.50 1.32
N SER A 124 27.10 -1.52 1.82
CA SER A 124 28.55 -1.60 1.80
C SER A 124 29.02 -3.03 1.61
N LEU A 125 30.29 -3.22 1.23
CA LEU A 125 30.90 -4.54 1.09
C LEU A 125 30.73 -5.42 2.35
N ALA A 126 30.76 -4.82 3.55
CA ALA A 126 30.60 -5.55 4.81
C ALA A 126 29.17 -6.06 5.05
N SER A 127 28.18 -5.53 4.34
CA SER A 127 26.76 -5.94 4.46
C SER A 127 26.36 -7.03 3.46
N LEU A 128 27.24 -7.41 2.54
CA LEU A 128 26.96 -8.41 1.53
C LEU A 128 27.03 -9.83 2.12
N THR A 129 26.08 -10.68 1.74
CA THR A 129 26.09 -12.12 2.06
C THR A 129 25.66 -12.93 0.83
N ASP A 130 26.03 -14.21 0.79
CA ASP A 130 25.70 -15.12 -0.32
C ASP A 130 24.18 -15.23 -0.55
N GLU A 131 23.36 -15.00 0.48
CA GLU A 131 21.90 -15.08 0.42
C GLU A 131 21.23 -13.77 0.00
N ARG A 132 21.89 -12.62 0.16
CA ARG A 132 21.32 -11.30 -0.15
C ARG A 132 21.63 -10.91 -1.59
N THR A 133 20.90 -11.51 -2.53
CA THR A 133 21.05 -11.25 -3.96
C THR A 133 19.90 -10.44 -4.54
N PHE A 134 20.15 -9.72 -5.63
CA PHE A 134 19.13 -8.95 -6.35
C PHE A 134 17.98 -9.85 -6.82
N GLN A 135 18.32 -11.06 -7.28
CA GLN A 135 17.36 -12.08 -7.67
C GLN A 135 16.43 -12.45 -6.52
N ARG A 136 16.99 -12.79 -5.35
CA ARG A 136 16.24 -13.33 -4.22
C ARG A 136 15.42 -12.26 -3.48
N LEU A 137 15.94 -11.03 -3.42
CA LEU A 137 15.28 -9.95 -2.67
C LEU A 137 14.22 -9.21 -3.51
N TYR A 138 14.37 -9.14 -4.83
CA TYR A 138 13.49 -8.34 -5.68
C TYR A 138 12.89 -9.12 -6.86
N ILE A 139 13.71 -9.72 -7.73
CA ILE A 139 13.20 -10.31 -8.98
C ILE A 139 12.26 -11.49 -8.73
N ASP A 140 12.68 -12.45 -7.91
CA ASP A 140 11.87 -13.64 -7.57
C ASP A 140 10.57 -13.24 -6.85
N PRO A 141 10.59 -12.40 -5.78
CA PRO A 141 9.37 -11.90 -5.16
C PRO A 141 8.42 -11.19 -6.13
N LEU A 142 8.92 -10.25 -6.95
CA LEU A 142 8.09 -9.51 -7.91
C LEU A 142 7.45 -10.45 -8.93
N SER A 143 8.24 -11.35 -9.52
CA SER A 143 7.73 -12.33 -10.48
C SER A 143 6.68 -13.24 -9.84
N ASN A 144 6.86 -13.65 -8.58
CA ASN A 144 5.90 -14.47 -7.85
C ASN A 144 4.58 -13.73 -7.58
N ILE A 145 4.66 -12.49 -7.09
CA ILE A 145 3.50 -11.65 -6.81
C ILE A 145 2.69 -11.41 -8.08
N LEU A 146 3.35 -10.99 -9.16
CA LEU A 146 2.68 -10.68 -10.42
C LEU A 146 2.09 -11.92 -11.09
N SER A 147 2.76 -13.07 -11.01
CA SER A 147 2.22 -14.33 -11.57
C SER A 147 0.95 -14.79 -10.82
N ARG A 148 0.85 -14.53 -9.51
CA ARG A 148 -0.36 -14.83 -8.73
C ARG A 148 -1.49 -13.83 -9.00
N THR A 149 -1.14 -12.57 -9.24
CA THR A 149 -2.10 -11.48 -9.51
C THR A 149 -2.59 -11.50 -10.96
N ASN A 150 -1.87 -12.19 -11.84
CA ASN A 150 -2.20 -12.38 -13.25
C ASN A 150 -2.24 -13.88 -13.62
N PRO A 151 -3.15 -14.67 -13.02
CA PRO A 151 -3.21 -16.11 -13.26
C PRO A 151 -3.74 -16.42 -14.67
N ASP A 152 -3.21 -17.47 -15.28
CA ASP A 152 -3.80 -18.05 -16.50
C ASP A 152 -5.20 -18.58 -16.17
N SER A 153 -6.21 -17.82 -16.57
CA SER A 153 -7.61 -18.12 -16.29
C SER A 153 -8.51 -17.56 -17.38
N LYS A 154 -9.66 -18.22 -17.58
CA LYS A 154 -10.68 -17.79 -18.54
C LYS A 154 -11.25 -16.38 -18.31
N PHE A 155 -11.03 -15.81 -17.11
CA PHE A 155 -11.46 -14.46 -16.77
C PHE A 155 -10.37 -13.45 -17.10
N MET A 156 -9.11 -13.75 -16.78
CA MET A 156 -7.98 -12.91 -17.18
C MET A 156 -7.81 -12.84 -18.70
N SER A 157 -8.17 -13.90 -19.43
CA SER A 157 -8.14 -13.88 -20.91
C SER A 157 -9.13 -12.88 -21.54
N LEU A 158 -10.04 -12.29 -20.77
CA LEU A 158 -10.94 -11.22 -21.23
C LEU A 158 -10.35 -9.81 -21.00
N SER A 159 -9.24 -9.71 -20.27
CA SER A 159 -8.54 -8.48 -19.97
C SER A 159 -7.34 -8.31 -20.91
N ASN A 160 -7.14 -7.09 -21.40
CA ASN A 160 -5.91 -6.69 -22.09
C ASN A 160 -4.93 -5.99 -21.15
N HIS A 161 -5.21 -6.00 -19.84
CA HIS A 161 -4.43 -5.34 -18.80
C HIS A 161 -3.72 -6.36 -17.91
N VAL A 162 -2.46 -6.05 -17.57
CA VAL A 162 -1.67 -6.78 -16.58
C VAL A 162 -1.74 -6.05 -15.25
N ASN A 163 -2.31 -6.71 -14.25
CA ASN A 163 -2.45 -6.17 -12.91
C ASN A 163 -1.09 -5.93 -12.24
N GLY A 164 -0.97 -4.76 -11.61
CA GLY A 164 0.12 -4.37 -10.72
C GLY A 164 0.13 -5.13 -9.39
N VAL A 165 1.07 -4.75 -8.52
CA VAL A 165 1.26 -5.41 -7.21
C VAL A 165 0.22 -5.01 -6.17
N PHE A 166 -0.56 -3.96 -6.42
CA PHE A 166 -1.57 -3.42 -5.49
C PHE A 166 -2.99 -3.73 -5.96
N ASP A 167 -3.77 -4.44 -5.16
CA ASP A 167 -5.16 -4.75 -5.52
C ASP A 167 -6.09 -3.52 -5.49
N THR A 168 -5.75 -2.51 -4.69
CA THR A 168 -6.54 -1.26 -4.60
C THR A 168 -6.36 -0.35 -5.81
N ASP A 169 -5.27 -0.53 -6.54
CA ASP A 169 -4.98 0.14 -7.82
C ASP A 169 -4.13 -0.80 -8.69
N SER A 170 -4.82 -1.62 -9.48
CA SER A 170 -4.17 -2.60 -10.34
C SER A 170 -3.46 -1.99 -11.55
N TYR A 171 -3.59 -0.68 -11.78
CA TYR A 171 -2.86 0.04 -12.83
C TYR A 171 -1.58 0.70 -12.31
N ALA A 172 -1.43 0.80 -10.98
CA ALA A 172 -0.23 1.37 -10.39
C ALA A 172 1.02 0.53 -10.71
N THR A 173 1.99 1.16 -11.35
CA THR A 173 3.34 0.61 -11.46
C THR A 173 4.06 0.69 -10.11
N LEU A 174 4.88 -0.31 -9.80
CA LEU A 174 5.89 -0.26 -8.75
C LEU A 174 7.22 0.21 -9.36
N TYR A 175 7.82 1.26 -8.79
CA TYR A 175 9.11 1.75 -9.25
C TYR A 175 10.24 1.00 -8.53
N LEU A 176 11.02 0.23 -9.28
CA LEU A 176 12.22 -0.44 -8.78
C LEU A 176 13.45 0.38 -9.14
N PHE A 177 14.01 1.07 -8.16
CA PHE A 177 15.29 1.78 -8.28
C PHE A 177 16.43 0.79 -8.08
N VAL A 178 17.42 0.84 -8.98
CA VAL A 178 18.61 0.00 -8.93
C VAL A 178 19.83 0.91 -8.87
N ASP A 179 20.44 1.02 -7.70
CA ASP A 179 21.64 1.82 -7.47
C ASP A 179 22.89 0.98 -7.80
N PHE A 180 23.63 1.41 -8.81
CA PHE A 180 24.85 0.74 -9.26
C PHE A 180 26.03 1.14 -8.35
N LYS A 181 26.48 0.21 -7.50
CA LYS A 181 27.54 0.47 -6.52
C LYS A 181 28.96 0.14 -6.97
N THR A 182 29.10 -0.53 -8.11
CA THR A 182 30.39 -0.85 -8.75
C THR A 182 30.53 -0.11 -10.08
N ASP A 183 31.54 -0.45 -10.88
CA ASP A 183 31.71 0.11 -12.22
C ASP A 183 30.43 -0.09 -13.07
N GLY A 184 29.95 1.01 -13.65
CA GLY A 184 28.66 1.05 -14.32
C GLY A 184 28.59 0.19 -15.58
N ASP A 185 29.62 0.30 -16.43
CA ASP A 185 29.69 -0.43 -17.70
C ASP A 185 29.88 -1.93 -17.47
N ALA A 186 30.65 -2.32 -16.46
CA ALA A 186 30.83 -3.72 -16.07
C ALA A 186 29.55 -4.31 -15.44
N LEU A 187 28.84 -3.55 -14.60
CA LEU A 187 27.62 -4.00 -13.91
C LEU A 187 26.38 -4.07 -14.82
N TRP A 188 26.29 -3.14 -15.79
CA TRP A 188 25.16 -3.01 -16.71
C TRP A 188 24.63 -4.30 -17.32
N PRO A 189 25.44 -5.12 -18.03
CA PRO A 189 24.92 -6.31 -18.69
C PRO A 189 24.32 -7.31 -17.70
N HIS A 190 24.87 -7.40 -16.49
CA HIS A 190 24.37 -8.32 -15.46
C HIS A 190 23.03 -7.86 -14.89
N VAL A 191 22.89 -6.57 -14.56
CA VAL A 191 21.62 -6.01 -14.08
C VAL A 191 20.54 -6.10 -15.15
N TYR A 192 20.85 -5.70 -16.38
CA TYR A 192 19.88 -5.71 -17.48
C TYR A 192 19.38 -7.13 -17.79
N ASN A 193 20.26 -8.13 -17.73
CA ASN A 193 19.91 -9.54 -17.89
C ASN A 193 19.12 -10.10 -16.69
N ALA A 194 19.40 -9.65 -15.47
CA ALA A 194 18.67 -10.10 -14.27
C ALA A 194 17.17 -9.74 -14.31
N LEU A 195 16.77 -8.78 -15.14
CA LEU A 195 15.37 -8.38 -15.34
C LEU A 195 14.60 -9.29 -16.31
N GLU A 196 15.27 -10.23 -16.98
CA GLU A 196 14.65 -11.11 -17.97
C GLU A 196 13.42 -11.89 -17.48
N PRO A 197 13.37 -12.39 -16.22
CA PRO A 197 12.18 -13.05 -15.70
C PRO A 197 10.92 -12.16 -15.61
N LEU A 198 11.09 -10.84 -15.58
CA LEU A 198 10.00 -9.86 -15.62
C LEU A 198 9.71 -9.42 -17.06
N ARG A 199 10.77 -9.16 -17.84
CA ARG A 199 10.70 -8.74 -19.24
C ARG A 199 9.96 -9.74 -20.12
N SER A 200 10.35 -11.01 -20.06
CA SER A 200 9.75 -12.10 -20.86
C SER A 200 8.25 -12.33 -20.57
N LYS A 201 7.77 -11.88 -19.41
CA LYS A 201 6.35 -11.93 -19.01
C LYS A 201 5.57 -10.66 -19.34
N GLY A 202 6.20 -9.65 -19.95
CA GLY A 202 5.58 -8.36 -20.25
C GLY A 202 5.27 -7.53 -18.99
N TYR A 203 6.03 -7.70 -17.91
CA TYR A 203 5.80 -7.01 -16.64
C TYR A 203 6.53 -5.67 -16.51
N LEU A 204 7.43 -5.35 -17.44
CA LEU A 204 8.16 -4.09 -17.41
C LEU A 204 7.44 -3.02 -18.24
N THR A 205 7.38 -1.82 -17.69
CA THR A 205 7.11 -0.60 -18.46
C THR A 205 8.24 -0.42 -19.46
N TYR A 206 7.91 -0.10 -20.70
CA TYR A 206 8.92 0.22 -21.69
C TYR A 206 8.50 1.37 -22.60
N PHE A 207 9.48 2.07 -23.14
CA PHE A 207 9.30 3.04 -24.21
C PHE A 207 9.82 2.45 -25.52
N ASP A 208 8.99 2.47 -26.57
CA ASP A 208 9.37 2.06 -27.91
C ASP A 208 9.79 3.29 -28.71
N GLU A 209 11.09 3.41 -29.03
CA GLU A 209 11.61 4.54 -29.79
C GLU A 209 11.14 4.56 -31.26
N ASP A 210 10.80 3.40 -31.82
CA ASP A 210 10.36 3.32 -33.21
C ASP A 210 8.91 3.82 -33.37
N GLU A 211 8.09 3.59 -32.35
CA GLU A 211 6.69 4.02 -32.30
C GLU A 211 6.49 5.31 -31.49
N GLU A 212 7.56 5.83 -30.87
CA GLU A 212 7.56 6.95 -29.92
C GLU A 212 6.47 6.81 -28.83
N THR A 213 6.24 5.57 -28.35
CA THR A 213 5.08 5.23 -27.52
C THR A 213 5.49 4.56 -26.21
N TRP A 214 4.81 4.94 -25.13
CA TRP A 214 4.92 4.29 -23.82
C TRP A 214 3.99 3.09 -23.71
N HIS A 215 4.53 1.99 -23.19
CA HIS A 215 3.79 0.81 -22.81
C HIS A 215 3.93 0.61 -21.30
N ASN A 216 2.85 0.91 -20.57
CA ASN A 216 2.83 0.82 -19.12
C ASN A 216 2.80 -0.65 -18.68
N GLY A 217 3.74 -1.01 -17.81
CA GLY A 217 3.79 -2.31 -17.16
C GLY A 217 3.64 -2.17 -15.64
N PRO A 218 3.39 -3.27 -14.92
CA PRO A 218 3.27 -3.26 -13.47
C PRO A 218 4.56 -2.86 -12.74
N ILE A 219 5.72 -2.90 -13.40
CA ILE A 219 7.02 -2.49 -12.85
C ILE A 219 7.66 -1.45 -13.77
N THR A 220 8.22 -0.38 -13.20
CA THR A 220 9.08 0.58 -13.92
C THR A 220 10.47 0.56 -13.28
N VAL A 221 11.51 0.24 -14.04
CA VAL A 221 12.87 0.09 -13.52
C VAL A 221 13.67 1.37 -13.77
N ILE A 222 14.26 1.94 -12.71
CA ILE A 222 15.05 3.17 -12.76
C ILE A 222 16.48 2.87 -12.29
N GLY A 223 17.49 3.12 -13.10
CA GLY A 223 18.90 3.03 -12.70
C GLY A 223 19.42 4.32 -12.11
N THR A 224 20.07 4.22 -10.95
CA THR A 224 20.74 5.32 -10.26
C THR A 224 22.19 4.94 -9.90
N GLY A 225 22.90 5.77 -9.13
CA GLY A 225 24.31 5.55 -8.80
C GLY A 225 25.20 5.62 -10.04
N ASN A 226 26.09 4.63 -10.23
CA ASN A 226 26.99 4.55 -11.39
C ASN A 226 26.31 4.04 -12.68
N THR A 227 24.99 4.18 -12.84
CA THR A 227 24.29 3.71 -14.06
C THR A 227 24.87 4.39 -15.31
N PRO A 228 25.27 3.64 -16.35
CA PRO A 228 25.86 4.23 -17.55
C PRO A 228 24.76 4.82 -18.45
N TYR A 229 24.56 6.15 -18.38
CA TYR A 229 23.56 6.89 -19.15
C TYR A 229 23.51 6.50 -20.63
N LYS A 230 24.68 6.40 -21.28
CA LYS A 230 24.79 6.07 -22.70
C LYS A 230 24.16 4.70 -23.03
N LYS A 231 24.41 3.67 -22.21
CA LYS A 231 23.84 2.33 -22.41
C LYS A 231 22.32 2.34 -22.31
N VAL A 232 21.78 3.11 -21.36
CA VAL A 232 20.33 3.28 -21.18
C VAL A 232 19.73 4.01 -22.38
N SER A 233 20.35 5.12 -22.80
CA SER A 233 19.87 5.96 -23.90
C SER A 233 19.93 5.28 -25.27
N GLU A 234 20.78 4.25 -25.44
CA GLU A 234 20.91 3.52 -26.72
C GLU A 234 19.89 2.35 -26.86
N LEU A 235 19.10 2.06 -25.82
CA LEU A 235 18.02 1.07 -25.90
C LEU A 235 16.88 1.57 -26.78
N ARG A 236 16.60 0.87 -27.89
CA ARG A 236 15.46 1.16 -28.78
C ARG A 236 14.11 0.79 -28.18
N LYS A 237 14.04 -0.36 -27.50
CA LYS A 237 12.90 -0.74 -26.66
C LYS A 237 13.38 -0.69 -25.23
N ARG A 238 13.18 0.46 -24.60
CA ARG A 238 13.78 0.81 -23.31
C ARG A 238 12.86 0.40 -22.18
N ASP A 239 13.19 -0.69 -21.49
CA ASP A 239 12.50 -1.14 -20.27
C ASP A 239 13.28 -0.88 -18.97
N PHE A 240 14.37 -0.14 -19.11
CA PHE A 240 15.23 0.31 -18.03
C PHE A 240 15.51 1.80 -18.25
N PHE A 241 15.21 2.63 -17.27
CA PHE A 241 15.28 4.09 -17.39
C PHE A 241 16.37 4.68 -16.48
N PHE A 242 16.64 5.95 -16.63
CA PHE A 242 17.69 6.67 -15.89
C PHE A 242 17.11 7.58 -14.81
N ASP A 243 17.72 7.62 -13.62
CA ASP A 243 17.44 8.63 -12.60
C ASP A 243 18.13 9.95 -12.98
N SER A 244 17.37 10.88 -13.56
CA SER A 244 17.91 12.14 -14.07
C SER A 244 18.37 13.06 -12.93
N PRO A 245 19.41 13.89 -13.14
CA PRO A 245 19.89 14.78 -12.09
C PRO A 245 18.98 16.02 -11.95
N LEU A 246 18.13 16.07 -10.91
CA LEU A 246 17.16 17.16 -10.73
C LEU A 246 17.82 18.55 -10.63
N GLU A 247 18.99 18.65 -9.99
CA GLU A 247 19.74 19.92 -9.84
C GLU A 247 20.16 20.54 -11.18
N ASN A 248 20.48 19.69 -12.18
CA ASN A 248 21.03 20.12 -13.47
C ASN A 248 20.20 19.61 -14.65
N LEU A 249 18.89 19.39 -14.44
CA LEU A 249 17.98 18.83 -15.42
C LEU A 249 17.89 19.74 -16.66
N ASN A 250 18.16 19.17 -17.83
CA ASN A 250 18.21 19.90 -19.09
C ASN A 250 17.81 18.99 -20.27
N ALA A 251 17.88 19.49 -21.51
CA ALA A 251 17.43 18.77 -22.70
C ALA A 251 18.19 17.45 -22.98
N SER A 252 19.37 17.25 -22.38
CA SER A 252 20.08 15.98 -22.44
C SER A 252 19.44 14.88 -21.59
N TYR A 253 18.41 15.16 -20.80
CA TYR A 253 17.69 14.20 -19.96
C TYR A 253 16.18 14.26 -20.26
N PRO A 254 15.73 13.77 -21.44
CA PRO A 254 14.31 13.73 -21.78
C PRO A 254 13.58 12.69 -20.91
N SER A 255 12.27 12.90 -20.70
CA SER A 255 11.40 11.99 -19.93
C SER A 255 11.38 10.56 -20.46
N THR A 256 11.59 10.37 -21.77
CA THR A 256 11.68 9.05 -22.42
C THR A 256 12.93 8.25 -22.03
N ILE A 257 13.98 8.91 -21.54
CA ILE A 257 15.19 8.26 -21.00
C ILE A 257 15.14 8.22 -19.48
N GLY A 258 14.74 9.32 -18.85
CA GLY A 258 14.63 9.44 -17.40
C GLY A 258 13.30 10.04 -16.98
N PRO A 259 12.28 9.21 -16.70
CA PRO A 259 10.95 9.68 -16.30
C PRO A 259 10.92 10.18 -14.85
N ILE A 260 12.02 10.03 -14.11
CA ILE A 260 12.20 10.56 -12.76
C ILE A 260 13.52 11.34 -12.70
N ALA A 261 13.51 12.44 -11.96
CA ALA A 261 14.71 13.17 -11.57
C ALA A 261 14.85 13.25 -10.05
N SER A 262 16.03 12.90 -9.54
CA SER A 262 16.32 12.92 -8.11
C SER A 262 17.47 13.86 -7.75
N CYS A 263 17.48 14.35 -6.51
CA CYS A 263 18.64 15.02 -5.92
C CYS A 263 18.57 15.08 -4.39
N ALA A 264 19.73 15.18 -3.73
CA ALA A 264 19.82 15.47 -2.32
C ALA A 264 19.29 16.88 -2.02
N LEU A 265 18.52 17.03 -0.94
CA LEU A 265 17.97 18.32 -0.52
C LEU A 265 19.07 19.38 -0.38
N GLY A 266 20.19 19.03 0.26
CA GLY A 266 21.29 19.96 0.51
C GLY A 266 21.93 20.52 -0.76
N LYS A 267 21.90 19.78 -1.88
CA LYS A 267 22.37 20.28 -3.18
C LYS A 267 21.38 21.24 -3.82
N LEU A 268 20.09 20.95 -3.68
CA LEU A 268 19.04 21.81 -4.21
C LEU A 268 18.97 23.14 -3.47
N VAL A 269 19.02 23.16 -2.13
CA VAL A 269 18.68 24.37 -1.34
C VAL A 269 19.77 24.79 -0.34
N GLY A 270 20.90 24.08 -0.27
CA GLY A 270 21.92 24.30 0.74
C GLY A 270 21.55 23.73 2.11
N GLU A 271 22.29 24.13 3.14
CA GLU A 271 22.02 23.71 4.52
C GLU A 271 20.69 24.28 5.02
N VAL A 272 19.81 23.40 5.50
CA VAL A 272 18.61 23.78 6.24
C VAL A 272 18.98 23.94 7.70
N LYS A 273 19.09 25.17 8.20
CA LYS A 273 19.54 25.43 9.57
C LYS A 273 18.41 25.28 10.58
N GLU A 274 17.28 25.94 10.30
CA GLU A 274 16.18 26.06 11.25
C GLU A 274 15.39 24.77 11.45
N ILE A 275 14.78 24.64 12.63
CA ILE A 275 13.85 23.55 12.95
C ILE A 275 12.52 23.68 12.19
N SER A 276 12.17 24.91 11.80
CA SER A 276 10.91 25.24 11.14
C SER A 276 10.81 24.72 9.71
N GLY A 277 11.92 24.36 9.07
CA GLY A 277 11.95 23.91 7.68
C GLY A 277 12.82 24.81 6.80
N LEU A 278 12.49 24.83 5.51
CA LEU A 278 13.09 25.70 4.50
C LEU A 278 12.74 27.17 4.77
N ASP A 279 13.68 28.09 4.52
CA ASP A 279 13.31 29.49 4.37
C ASP A 279 12.59 29.74 3.03
N ASP A 280 12.00 30.93 2.87
CA ASP A 280 11.24 31.27 1.66
C ASP A 280 12.07 31.13 0.37
N SER A 281 13.34 31.51 0.40
CA SER A 281 14.24 31.42 -0.76
C SER A 281 14.52 29.95 -1.11
N GLN A 282 14.82 29.13 -0.11
CA GLN A 282 15.02 27.69 -0.24
C GLN A 282 13.77 27.00 -0.79
N TYR A 283 12.60 27.31 -0.24
CA TYR A 283 11.34 26.74 -0.70
C TYR A 283 11.03 27.14 -2.15
N GLN A 284 11.18 28.42 -2.52
CA GLN A 284 10.96 28.87 -3.90
C GLN A 284 11.95 28.23 -4.88
N LYS A 285 13.20 28.02 -4.49
CA LYS A 285 14.19 27.31 -5.30
C LYS A 285 13.79 25.85 -5.53
N LEU A 286 13.38 25.15 -4.47
CA LEU A 286 12.89 23.77 -4.58
C LEU A 286 11.66 23.69 -5.49
N ARG A 287 10.65 24.53 -5.25
CA ARG A 287 9.42 24.57 -6.04
C ARG A 287 9.70 24.83 -7.51
N LYS A 288 10.60 25.77 -7.83
CA LYS A 288 11.01 26.04 -9.21
C LYS A 288 11.61 24.80 -9.89
N LEU A 289 12.48 24.06 -9.20
CA LEU A 289 13.13 22.88 -9.76
C LEU A 289 12.11 21.75 -10.03
N VAL A 290 11.13 21.59 -9.14
CA VAL A 290 10.01 20.65 -9.32
C VAL A 290 9.13 21.09 -10.51
N ASP A 291 8.71 22.35 -10.55
CA ASP A 291 7.90 22.91 -11.65
C ASP A 291 8.62 22.76 -13.01
N ASP A 292 9.95 23.02 -13.05
CA ASP A 292 10.76 22.87 -14.25
C ASP A 292 10.87 21.40 -14.72
N ALA A 293 10.88 20.42 -13.80
CA ALA A 293 10.86 18.99 -14.13
C ALA A 293 9.49 18.55 -14.65
N HIS A 294 8.42 18.95 -13.96
CA HIS A 294 7.04 18.66 -14.39
C HIS A 294 6.70 19.26 -15.75
N SER A 295 7.26 20.43 -16.10
CA SER A 295 7.11 21.00 -17.45
C SER A 295 7.71 20.14 -18.58
N LYS A 296 8.47 19.09 -18.23
CA LYS A 296 9.08 18.12 -19.15
C LYS A 296 8.51 16.71 -18.98
N ASP A 297 7.40 16.56 -18.26
CA ASP A 297 6.79 15.27 -17.90
C ASP A 297 7.74 14.35 -17.10
N ILE A 298 8.55 14.93 -16.21
CA ILE A 298 9.51 14.20 -15.36
C ILE A 298 9.07 14.31 -13.90
N LEU A 299 8.86 13.16 -13.25
CA LEU A 299 8.54 13.08 -11.82
C LEU A 299 9.77 13.42 -10.97
N THR A 300 9.59 13.80 -9.71
CA THR A 300 10.71 14.17 -8.82
C THR A 300 10.76 13.41 -7.50
N ARG A 301 12.00 13.17 -7.04
CA ARG A 301 12.30 12.65 -5.69
C ARG A 301 13.41 13.46 -5.03
N VAL A 302 13.15 13.97 -3.83
CA VAL A 302 14.17 14.63 -3.02
C VAL A 302 14.61 13.71 -1.89
N TRP A 303 15.91 13.43 -1.79
CA TRP A 303 16.50 12.54 -0.79
C TRP A 303 17.47 13.29 0.13
N ASP A 304 18.11 12.59 1.07
CA ASP A 304 18.99 13.18 2.10
C ASP A 304 18.31 14.28 2.94
N THR A 305 17.06 14.05 3.32
CA THR A 305 16.32 14.97 4.21
C THR A 305 16.72 14.75 5.67
N PRO A 306 16.66 15.76 6.55
CA PRO A 306 16.98 15.61 7.97
C PRO A 306 16.14 14.49 8.63
N TRP A 307 16.81 13.57 9.33
CA TRP A 307 16.16 12.48 10.07
C TRP A 307 15.86 12.84 11.53
N TRP A 308 16.58 13.81 12.09
CA TRP A 308 16.40 14.32 13.45
C TRP A 308 16.60 15.84 13.52
N PRO A 309 15.81 16.58 14.32
CA PRO A 309 14.64 16.13 15.09
C PRO A 309 13.43 15.80 14.22
N LYS A 310 12.53 14.92 14.69
CA LYS A 310 11.33 14.51 13.93
C LYS A 310 10.44 15.68 13.49
N ILE A 311 10.34 16.74 14.29
CA ILE A 311 9.59 17.94 13.90
C ILE A 311 10.20 18.64 12.67
N LYS A 312 11.54 18.67 12.56
CA LYS A 312 12.25 19.21 11.40
C LYS A 312 12.04 18.32 10.18
N GLN A 313 12.14 16.99 10.36
CA GLN A 313 11.84 16.02 9.31
C GLN A 313 10.42 16.24 8.74
N GLN A 314 9.41 16.35 9.60
CA GLN A 314 8.02 16.58 9.18
C GLN A 314 7.82 17.92 8.47
N ASN A 315 8.46 18.99 8.95
CA ASN A 315 8.38 20.30 8.30
C ASN A 315 8.92 20.23 6.87
N ILE A 316 10.10 19.63 6.71
CA ILE A 316 10.75 19.45 5.41
C ILE A 316 9.94 18.53 4.50
N TRP A 317 9.41 17.42 5.02
CA TRP A 317 8.53 16.53 4.26
C TRP A 317 7.26 17.26 3.77
N ARG A 318 6.62 18.06 4.63
CA ARG A 318 5.47 18.89 4.23
C ARG A 318 5.85 19.87 3.12
N GLU A 319 7.01 20.50 3.20
CA GLU A 319 7.47 21.47 2.21
C GLU A 319 7.82 20.80 0.88
N ILE A 320 8.48 19.64 0.89
CA ILE A 320 8.77 18.85 -0.32
C ILE A 320 7.46 18.43 -1.03
N LEU A 321 6.49 17.92 -0.27
CA LEU A 321 5.18 17.55 -0.83
C LEU A 321 4.40 18.78 -1.32
N ARG A 322 4.43 19.89 -0.58
CA ARG A 322 3.80 21.15 -1.00
C ARG A 322 4.46 21.77 -2.23
N ALA A 323 5.76 21.57 -2.42
CA ALA A 323 6.47 21.96 -3.63
C ALA A 323 6.07 21.11 -4.85
N GLY A 324 5.38 19.98 -4.63
CA GLY A 324 4.85 19.11 -5.66
C GLY A 324 5.67 17.85 -5.91
N SER A 325 6.72 17.56 -5.11
CA SER A 325 7.56 16.41 -5.40
C SER A 325 6.78 15.09 -5.33
N ASP A 326 6.97 14.25 -6.34
CA ASP A 326 6.14 13.06 -6.57
C ASP A 326 6.38 11.91 -5.59
N PHE A 327 7.59 11.77 -5.05
CA PHE A 327 7.90 10.75 -4.06
C PHE A 327 8.45 11.33 -2.77
N LEU A 328 7.89 10.88 -1.65
CA LEU A 328 8.47 11.07 -0.33
C LEU A 328 9.56 10.01 -0.07
N ASN A 329 10.82 10.42 -0.01
CA ASN A 329 11.93 9.53 0.30
C ASN A 329 11.97 9.20 1.81
N ALA A 330 11.96 7.92 2.19
CA ALA A 330 11.96 7.51 3.59
C ALA A 330 12.69 6.18 3.86
N ASP A 331 13.47 6.15 4.95
CA ASP A 331 14.02 4.92 5.53
C ASP A 331 13.03 4.27 6.54
N ASP A 332 12.26 5.09 7.27
CA ASP A 332 11.25 4.65 8.25
C ASP A 332 9.87 4.62 7.60
N LEU A 333 9.46 3.44 7.10
CA LEU A 333 8.24 3.29 6.31
C LEU A 333 6.96 3.38 7.13
N GLU A 334 6.99 2.91 8.37
CA GLU A 334 5.81 2.99 9.25
C GLU A 334 5.50 4.46 9.49
N TYR A 335 6.53 5.23 9.90
CA TYR A 335 6.39 6.66 10.12
C TYR A 335 6.00 7.44 8.86
N ALA A 336 6.62 7.12 7.71
CA ALA A 336 6.25 7.75 6.43
C ALA A 336 4.83 7.40 6.00
N SER A 337 4.39 6.16 6.24
CA SER A 337 3.04 5.71 5.92
C SER A 337 2.00 6.36 6.83
N GLU A 338 2.28 6.58 8.11
CA GLU A 338 1.37 7.31 9.00
C GLU A 338 1.31 8.82 8.69
N PHE A 339 2.41 9.37 8.17
CA PHE A 339 2.51 10.78 7.80
C PHE A 339 1.73 11.11 6.51
N MET A 340 1.67 10.17 5.55
CA MET A 340 0.97 10.26 4.26
C MET A 340 -0.48 9.79 4.35
#